data_AF-A0A8S9JFX6-F1
#
_entry.id   AF-A0A8S9JFX6-F1
#
_cell.length_a   1.000
_cell.length_b   1.000
_cell.length_c   1.000
_cell.angle_alpha   90.00
_cell.angle_beta   90.00
_cell.angle_gamma   90.00
#
_symmetry.space_group_name_H-M   'P 1'
#
loop_
_entity.id
_entity.type
_entity.pdbx_description
1 polymer ?
#
loop_
_entity_poly.entity_id
_entity_poly.type
_entity_poly.pdbx_seq_one_letter_code
_entity_poly.pdbx_strand_id
1 'polypeptide(L)'
;MGNFSPILKQIKGGRKPDGMCLVVGSCAHGFKENSSSDVIYSSSSVTKVADANVQLFWEAFPAGSGPLDRTTYMFTYTEPQSTSPSLEDLLEEYWKLMPKYQGVSLDELEILRVVYGIFPTYRNSPLQAAFDRVLQFGDASGIQSPVSFGGFGSLTRHLGRLSNGIYEAIDGDLLDSDSLSKLNPYMPNLSASWLFQRAMSAKQKLDVSPSFTNELLHVNFSCMQRLGDPVLRPFLQDVIQFGPLAKTLGLVMLNKPQIIPSIFRQRTYVDTMADTLPYPNSLKKMFQRKG
;
A
#
# COMPACT_ATOMS: atom_id res chain seq x y z
N MET A 1 16.11 -1.58 -1.31
CA MET A 1 15.03 -2.13 -0.48
C MET A 1 15.02 -3.65 -0.54
N GLY A 2 14.58 -4.33 0.52
CA GLY A 2 14.67 -5.80 0.65
C GLY A 2 13.91 -6.59 -0.42
N ASN A 3 12.84 -6.01 -0.97
CA ASN A 3 12.04 -6.55 -2.08
C ASN A 3 12.85 -6.93 -3.33
N PHE A 4 14.03 -6.33 -3.53
CA PHE A 4 14.89 -6.57 -4.70
C PHE A 4 16.06 -7.51 -4.41
N SER A 5 16.11 -8.13 -3.23
CA SER A 5 17.17 -9.08 -2.85
C SER A 5 17.34 -10.19 -3.88
N PRO A 6 18.59 -10.60 -4.20
CA PRO A 6 18.86 -11.73 -5.09
C PRO A 6 18.16 -13.03 -4.65
N ILE A 7 18.06 -13.27 -3.33
CA ILE A 7 17.37 -14.45 -2.79
C ILE A 7 15.89 -14.38 -3.14
N LEU A 8 15.25 -13.22 -2.94
CA LEU A 8 13.84 -13.03 -3.30
C LEU A 8 13.59 -13.22 -4.80
N LYS A 9 14.52 -12.76 -5.65
CA LYS A 9 14.43 -12.97 -7.09
C LYS A 9 14.44 -14.46 -7.46
N GLN A 10 15.24 -15.27 -6.77
CA GLN A 10 15.26 -16.73 -6.91
C GLN A 10 13.93 -17.34 -6.46
N ILE A 11 13.44 -16.98 -5.25
CA ILE A 11 12.16 -17.47 -4.72
C ILE A 11 11.00 -17.15 -5.66
N LYS A 12 10.98 -15.95 -6.23
CA LYS A 12 9.92 -15.48 -7.12
C LYS A 12 10.05 -16.03 -8.55
N GLY A 13 11.18 -16.62 -8.94
CA GLY A 13 11.38 -17.21 -10.26
C GLY A 13 11.08 -16.27 -11.43
N GLY A 14 11.44 -14.98 -11.29
CA GLY A 14 11.15 -13.97 -12.33
C GLY A 14 9.70 -13.47 -12.37
N ARG A 15 8.83 -13.87 -11.43
CA ARG A 15 7.46 -13.35 -11.33
C ARG A 15 7.47 -11.83 -11.16
N LYS A 16 6.81 -11.14 -12.10
CA LYS A 16 6.55 -9.70 -12.02
C LYS A 16 5.61 -9.38 -10.85
N PRO A 17 5.73 -8.20 -10.23
CA PRO A 17 4.76 -7.78 -9.23
C PRO A 17 3.35 -7.64 -9.84
N ASP A 18 2.33 -7.68 -9.00
CA ASP A 18 0.93 -7.47 -9.42
C ASP A 18 0.58 -5.97 -9.51
N GLY A 19 1.39 -5.12 -8.87
CA GLY A 19 1.30 -3.68 -8.86
C GLY A 19 2.56 -3.06 -8.28
N MET A 20 2.71 -1.76 -8.44
CA MET A 20 3.84 -1.00 -7.93
C MET A 20 3.33 0.30 -7.31
N CYS A 21 3.97 0.73 -6.24
CA CYS A 21 3.95 2.12 -5.83
C CYS A 21 5.31 2.73 -6.07
N LEU A 22 5.28 3.87 -6.76
CA LEU A 22 6.44 4.69 -7.04
C LEU A 22 6.34 5.89 -6.11
N VAL A 23 7.36 6.10 -5.27
CA VAL A 23 7.45 7.24 -4.36
C VAL A 23 8.66 8.09 -4.71
N VAL A 24 8.48 9.40 -4.60
CA VAL A 24 9.52 10.41 -4.62
C VAL A 24 9.25 11.41 -3.49
N GLY A 25 10.25 12.15 -3.04
CA GLY A 25 10.04 13.13 -2.01
C GLY A 25 11.32 13.75 -1.48
N SER A 26 11.17 14.55 -0.43
CA SER A 26 12.30 15.12 0.29
C SER A 26 12.01 15.28 1.78
N CYS A 27 13.09 15.33 2.56
CA CYS A 27 13.09 15.98 3.87
C CYS A 27 13.70 17.37 3.67
N ALA A 28 13.01 18.39 4.17
CA ALA A 28 13.47 19.77 4.07
C ALA A 28 13.23 20.53 5.38
N HIS A 29 14.12 21.49 5.65
CA HIS A 29 14.05 22.42 6.77
C HIS A 29 13.43 23.75 6.33
N GLY A 30 12.69 24.41 7.22
CA GLY A 30 12.15 25.77 6.98
C GLY A 30 10.63 25.88 7.14
N PHE A 31 9.95 24.80 7.53
CA PHE A 31 8.50 24.80 7.73
C PHE A 31 8.13 25.45 9.07
N LYS A 32 7.58 26.67 9.03
CA LYS A 32 7.14 27.42 10.23
C LYS A 32 5.95 26.76 10.93
N GLU A 33 4.97 26.30 10.15
CA GLU A 33 3.77 25.62 10.63
C GLU A 33 3.86 24.12 10.28
N ASN A 34 4.34 23.31 11.24
CA ASN A 34 4.66 21.90 11.01
C ASN A 34 4.13 21.00 12.14
N SER A 35 2.84 21.11 12.43
CA SER A 35 2.16 20.36 13.50
C SER A 35 1.19 19.28 12.97
N SER A 36 0.87 19.32 11.68
CA SER A 36 -0.08 18.41 11.03
C SER A 36 0.61 17.34 10.20
N SER A 37 -0.11 16.27 9.91
CA SER A 37 0.33 15.20 9.02
C SER A 37 -0.78 14.80 8.06
N ASP A 38 -0.40 14.54 6.81
CA ASP A 38 -1.26 13.97 5.79
C ASP A 38 -0.84 12.51 5.58
N VAL A 39 -1.77 11.57 5.79
CA VAL A 39 -1.51 10.12 5.59
C VAL A 39 -1.72 9.73 4.12
N ILE A 40 -2.78 10.26 3.51
CA ILE A 40 -3.05 10.11 2.08
C ILE A 40 -3.92 11.27 1.63
N TYR A 41 -3.30 12.19 0.90
CA TYR A 41 -3.96 13.37 0.35
C TYR A 41 -3.94 13.31 -1.18
N SER A 42 -5.07 13.65 -1.80
CA SER A 42 -5.18 13.76 -3.26
C SER A 42 -6.14 14.89 -3.61
N SER A 43 -5.67 15.82 -4.43
CA SER A 43 -6.48 16.94 -4.93
C SER A 43 -6.36 17.16 -6.43
N SER A 44 -5.40 16.50 -7.09
CA SER A 44 -5.30 16.49 -8.55
C SER A 44 -6.28 15.49 -9.14
N SER A 45 -6.86 15.81 -10.29
CA SER A 45 -7.42 14.78 -11.18
C SER A 45 -6.30 13.88 -11.70
N VAL A 46 -6.66 12.74 -12.29
CA VAL A 46 -5.71 11.91 -13.06
C VAL A 46 -4.95 12.81 -14.04
N THR A 47 -3.62 12.78 -13.94
CA THR A 47 -2.71 13.61 -14.71
C THR A 47 -1.79 12.75 -15.55
N LYS A 48 -1.21 13.32 -16.59
CA LYS A 48 -0.23 12.64 -17.43
C LYS A 48 1.17 12.94 -16.92
N VAL A 49 1.93 11.89 -16.60
CA VAL A 49 3.36 11.95 -16.26
C VAL A 49 4.10 11.06 -17.24
N ALA A 50 5.04 11.63 -18.00
CA ALA A 50 5.60 11.01 -19.19
C ALA A 50 4.48 10.45 -20.10
N ASP A 51 4.46 9.14 -20.36
CA ASP A 51 3.46 8.47 -21.18
C ASP A 51 2.36 7.75 -20.39
N ALA A 52 2.30 7.94 -19.07
CA ALA A 52 1.30 7.32 -18.20
C ALA A 52 0.27 8.31 -17.67
N ASN A 53 -0.98 7.87 -17.61
CA ASN A 53 -2.00 8.54 -16.80
C ASN A 53 -1.88 8.00 -15.37
N VAL A 54 -1.66 8.89 -14.41
CA VAL A 54 -1.43 8.55 -13.00
C VAL A 54 -2.31 9.41 -12.09
N GLN A 55 -2.67 8.83 -10.94
CA GLN A 55 -3.20 9.59 -9.82
C GLN A 55 -2.03 9.86 -8.86
N LEU A 56 -1.79 11.14 -8.58
CA LEU A 56 -0.77 11.55 -7.62
C LEU A 56 -1.40 11.70 -6.24
N PHE A 57 -0.70 11.16 -5.25
CA PHE A 57 -1.03 11.25 -3.83
C PHE A 57 0.12 11.89 -3.08
N TRP A 58 -0.20 12.48 -1.94
CA TRP A 58 0.75 13.10 -1.03
C TRP A 58 0.66 12.50 0.36
N GLU A 59 1.81 12.37 0.99
CA GLU A 59 1.97 12.08 2.40
C GLU A 59 3.00 13.07 2.95
N ALA A 60 2.74 13.67 4.12
CA ALA A 60 3.68 14.58 4.72
C ALA A 60 3.54 14.62 6.23
N PHE A 61 4.67 14.71 6.94
CA PHE A 61 4.70 14.71 8.39
C PHE A 61 5.96 15.40 8.93
N PRO A 62 5.92 15.94 10.17
CA PRO A 62 7.09 16.49 10.83
C PRO A 62 8.18 15.44 10.97
N ALA A 63 9.41 15.78 10.60
CA ALA A 63 10.54 14.88 10.72
C ALA A 63 11.06 14.87 12.17
N GLY A 64 11.58 13.72 12.61
CA GLY A 64 12.17 13.59 13.94
C GLY A 64 13.49 14.34 14.14
N SER A 65 14.05 14.95 13.09
CA SER A 65 15.31 15.70 13.15
C SER A 65 15.15 17.13 13.70
N GLY A 66 13.94 17.68 13.69
CA GLY A 66 13.68 19.01 14.24
C GLY A 66 12.25 19.49 14.00
N PRO A 67 11.76 20.48 14.77
CA PRO A 67 10.38 20.96 14.65
C PRO A 67 10.09 21.67 13.32
N LEU A 68 11.12 22.22 12.67
CA LEU A 68 11.03 22.90 11.37
C LEU A 68 11.29 21.97 10.17
N ASP A 69 11.61 20.71 10.44
CA ASP A 69 11.94 19.72 9.42
C ASP A 69 10.67 18.95 9.06
N ARG A 70 10.39 18.81 7.77
CA ARG A 70 9.21 18.08 7.28
C ARG A 70 9.62 17.11 6.20
N THR A 71 9.09 15.90 6.32
CA THR A 71 9.17 14.90 5.25
C THR A 71 7.94 15.04 4.38
N THR A 72 8.15 15.12 3.07
CA THR A 72 7.10 15.20 2.05
C THR A 72 7.32 14.13 1.01
N TYR A 73 6.31 13.32 0.76
CA TYR A 73 6.29 12.32 -0.28
C TYR A 73 5.18 12.61 -1.28
N MET A 74 5.48 12.36 -2.55
CA MET A 74 4.51 12.21 -3.61
C MET A 74 4.62 10.79 -4.15
N PHE A 75 3.49 10.12 -4.33
CA PHE A 75 3.48 8.76 -4.83
C PHE A 75 2.32 8.47 -5.78
N THR A 76 2.46 7.40 -6.54
CA THR A 76 1.44 6.89 -7.45
C THR A 76 1.43 5.38 -7.48
N TYR A 77 0.24 4.82 -7.71
CA TYR A 77 0.04 3.40 -7.94
C TYR A 77 -0.01 3.10 -9.44
N THR A 78 0.85 2.18 -9.89
CA THR A 78 0.95 1.81 -11.30
C THR A 78 1.02 0.30 -11.47
N GLU A 79 0.73 -0.17 -12.68
CA GLU A 79 1.05 -1.53 -13.10
C GLU A 79 2.53 -1.60 -13.55
N PRO A 80 3.21 -2.76 -13.46
CA PRO A 80 4.59 -2.93 -13.90
C PRO A 80 4.71 -3.08 -15.42
N GLN A 81 4.47 -1.98 -16.13
CA GLN A 81 4.54 -1.88 -17.58
C GLN A 81 5.63 -0.91 -18.01
N SER A 82 6.12 -1.06 -19.25
CA SER A 82 7.19 -0.22 -19.81
C SER A 82 6.80 1.24 -19.99
N THR A 83 5.51 1.54 -20.01
CA THR A 83 4.96 2.90 -20.12
C THR A 83 4.77 3.58 -18.78
N SER A 84 5.03 2.89 -17.65
CA SER A 84 4.95 3.51 -16.32
C SER A 84 6.04 4.57 -16.16
N PRO A 85 5.78 5.65 -15.41
CA PRO A 85 6.76 6.71 -15.21
C PRO A 85 8.04 6.17 -14.57
N SER A 86 9.18 6.76 -14.94
CA SER A 86 10.40 6.60 -14.18
C SER A 86 10.32 7.35 -12.84
N LEU A 87 11.26 7.08 -11.93
CA LEU A 87 11.34 7.85 -10.69
C LEU A 87 11.81 9.28 -10.97
N GLU A 88 12.63 9.46 -12.00
CA GLU A 88 13.10 10.74 -12.50
C GLU A 88 11.93 11.60 -13.02
N ASP A 89 11.02 11.01 -13.82
CA ASP A 89 9.81 11.71 -14.29
C ASP A 89 8.93 12.17 -13.12
N LEU A 90 8.79 11.32 -12.10
CA LEU A 90 8.01 11.65 -10.90
C LEU A 90 8.70 12.71 -10.06
N LEU A 91 10.04 12.69 -9.97
CA LEU A 91 10.80 13.67 -9.20
C LEU A 91 10.71 15.06 -9.84
N GLU A 92 10.71 15.15 -11.17
CA GLU A 92 10.44 16.40 -11.90
C GLU A 92 9.06 16.97 -11.57
N GLU A 93 8.02 16.13 -11.56
CA GLU A 93 6.67 16.55 -11.18
C GLU A 93 6.55 16.90 -9.69
N TYR A 94 7.29 16.20 -8.83
CA TYR A 94 7.36 16.49 -7.40
C TYR A 94 7.82 17.93 -7.15
N TRP A 95 8.95 18.33 -7.74
CA TRP A 95 9.49 19.69 -7.53
C TRP A 95 8.55 20.78 -8.05
N LYS A 96 7.85 20.52 -9.16
CA LYS A 96 6.85 21.45 -9.71
C LYS A 96 5.63 21.63 -8.80
N LEU A 97 5.15 20.53 -8.21
CA LEU A 97 3.88 20.52 -7.48
C LEU A 97 4.03 20.75 -5.97
N MET A 98 5.18 20.42 -5.39
CA MET A 98 5.42 20.49 -3.95
C MET A 98 5.17 21.88 -3.36
N PRO A 99 5.60 23.00 -3.98
CA PRO A 99 5.33 24.34 -3.44
C PRO A 99 3.85 24.63 -3.25
N LYS A 100 3.03 24.23 -4.22
CA LYS A 100 1.58 24.40 -4.16
C LYS A 100 0.96 23.51 -3.08
N TYR A 101 1.44 22.27 -2.95
CA TYR A 101 0.93 21.34 -1.95
C TYR A 101 1.25 21.79 -0.52
N GLN A 102 2.51 22.17 -0.26
CA GLN A 102 2.94 22.59 1.07
C GLN A 102 2.64 24.06 1.39
N GLY A 103 2.31 24.88 0.38
CA GLY A 103 2.05 26.31 0.56
C GLY A 103 3.30 27.13 0.88
N VAL A 104 4.48 26.72 0.39
CA VAL A 104 5.78 27.36 0.65
C VAL A 104 6.64 27.35 -0.62
N SER A 105 7.46 28.38 -0.85
CA SER A 105 8.41 28.38 -1.97
C SER A 105 9.58 27.42 -1.73
N LEU A 106 10.15 26.87 -2.80
CA LEU A 106 11.39 26.08 -2.70
C LEU A 106 12.58 26.91 -2.19
N ASP A 107 12.64 28.20 -2.54
CA ASP A 107 13.72 29.09 -2.12
C ASP A 107 13.73 29.38 -0.61
N GLU A 108 12.61 29.10 0.07
CA GLU A 108 12.48 29.23 1.53
C GLU A 108 12.87 27.96 2.28
N LEU A 109 13.24 26.89 1.57
CA LEU A 109 13.51 25.58 2.12
C LEU A 109 14.95 25.14 1.89
N GLU A 110 15.56 24.57 2.92
CA GLU A 110 16.81 23.83 2.78
C GLU A 110 16.50 22.35 2.58
N ILE A 111 16.84 21.81 1.40
CA ILE A 111 16.64 20.39 1.09
C ILE A 111 17.72 19.56 1.79
N LEU A 112 17.33 18.84 2.85
CA LEU A 112 18.23 18.00 3.64
C LEU A 112 18.48 16.65 2.97
N ARG A 113 17.45 16.08 2.33
CA ARG A 113 17.51 14.76 1.69
C ARG A 113 16.47 14.63 0.60
N VAL A 114 16.84 13.99 -0.52
CA VAL A 114 15.91 13.51 -1.53
C VAL A 114 15.67 12.01 -1.31
N VAL A 115 14.41 11.58 -1.44
CA VAL A 115 13.98 10.20 -1.24
C VAL A 115 13.26 9.72 -2.49
N TYR A 116 13.53 8.49 -2.90
CA TYR A 116 12.81 7.81 -3.97
C TYR A 116 12.79 6.32 -3.73
N GLY A 117 11.76 5.65 -4.20
CA GLY A 117 11.57 4.24 -3.91
C GLY A 117 10.52 3.57 -4.78
N ILE A 118 10.68 2.26 -4.93
CA ILE A 118 9.75 1.41 -5.64
C ILE A 118 9.30 0.30 -4.69
N PHE A 119 8.00 0.24 -4.46
CA PHE A 119 7.36 -0.75 -3.61
C PHE A 119 6.54 -1.72 -4.47
N PRO A 120 7.08 -2.89 -4.82
CA PRO A 120 6.32 -3.89 -5.54
C PRO A 120 5.28 -4.54 -4.62
N THR A 121 4.07 -4.72 -5.12
CA THR A 121 3.00 -5.45 -4.43
C THR A 121 2.76 -6.79 -5.09
N TYR A 122 2.55 -7.83 -4.29
CA TYR A 122 2.26 -9.19 -4.74
C TYR A 122 1.01 -9.70 -4.01
N ARG A 123 0.04 -10.25 -4.74
CA ARG A 123 -1.21 -10.79 -4.17
C ARG A 123 -0.95 -11.93 -3.19
N ASN A 124 0.05 -12.75 -3.49
CA ASN A 124 0.47 -13.89 -2.66
C ASN A 124 1.56 -13.46 -1.68
N SER A 125 1.19 -12.65 -0.68
CA SER A 125 2.06 -12.24 0.44
C SER A 125 1.42 -12.57 1.80
N PRO A 126 2.19 -12.78 2.88
CA PRO A 126 3.66 -12.74 2.95
C PRO A 126 4.32 -13.87 2.15
N LEU A 127 5.53 -13.60 1.66
CA LEU A 127 6.30 -14.59 0.91
C LEU A 127 6.67 -15.74 1.84
N GLN A 128 6.36 -16.97 1.43
CA GLN A 128 6.74 -18.18 2.17
C GLN A 128 8.26 -18.38 2.06
N ALA A 129 8.86 -18.93 3.11
CA ALA A 129 10.27 -19.31 3.08
C ALA A 129 10.46 -20.46 2.09
N ALA A 130 11.44 -20.34 1.19
CA ALA A 130 11.69 -21.34 0.15
C ALA A 130 12.92 -22.23 0.43
N PHE A 131 13.73 -21.87 1.43
CA PHE A 131 14.97 -22.55 1.75
C PHE A 131 15.07 -22.76 3.25
N ASP A 132 15.66 -23.88 3.64
CA ASP A 132 15.97 -24.15 5.03
C ASP A 132 16.98 -23.13 5.55
N ARG A 133 16.82 -22.73 6.81
CA ARG A 133 17.68 -21.77 7.52
C ARG A 133 17.72 -20.36 6.88
N VAL A 134 16.78 -20.05 5.98
CA VAL A 134 16.66 -18.72 5.33
C VAL A 134 15.26 -18.15 5.57
N LEU A 135 15.18 -17.13 6.42
CA LEU A 135 13.96 -16.37 6.67
C LEU A 135 14.05 -14.98 6.06
N GLN A 136 13.00 -14.57 5.34
CA GLN A 136 12.88 -13.20 4.85
C GLN A 136 12.30 -12.29 5.93
N PHE A 137 12.85 -11.08 6.05
CA PHE A 137 12.52 -10.12 7.11
C PHE A 137 12.33 -8.70 6.56
N GLY A 138 11.45 -7.90 7.20
CA GLY A 138 11.12 -6.55 6.75
C GLY A 138 10.54 -6.54 5.34
N ASP A 139 10.96 -5.61 4.48
CA ASP A 139 10.51 -5.55 3.08
C ASP A 139 10.68 -6.88 2.34
N ALA A 140 11.72 -7.65 2.67
CA ALA A 140 11.99 -8.93 2.02
C ALA A 140 10.91 -9.98 2.31
N SER A 141 10.15 -9.86 3.40
CA SER A 141 9.05 -10.79 3.70
C SER A 141 7.78 -10.49 2.92
N GLY A 142 7.67 -9.30 2.30
CA GLY A 142 6.45 -8.87 1.62
C GLY A 142 5.27 -8.58 2.56
N ILE A 143 5.52 -8.40 3.87
CA ILE A 143 4.48 -8.08 4.89
C ILE A 143 4.03 -6.60 4.87
N GLN A 144 4.51 -5.82 3.90
CA GLN A 144 4.15 -4.42 3.75
C GLN A 144 2.68 -4.27 3.32
N SER A 145 2.00 -3.26 3.83
CA SER A 145 0.67 -2.94 3.32
C SER A 145 0.76 -2.30 1.94
N PRO A 146 -0.10 -2.72 1.00
CA PRO A 146 -0.14 -2.13 -0.33
C PRO A 146 -0.89 -0.79 -0.37
N VAL A 147 -1.38 -0.26 0.76
CA VAL A 147 -2.12 1.02 0.84
C VAL A 147 -1.30 2.12 1.52
N SER A 148 -0.62 1.82 2.62
CA SER A 148 0.23 2.80 3.31
C SER A 148 1.72 2.61 3.02
N PHE A 149 2.11 1.52 2.37
CA PHE A 149 3.51 1.11 2.14
C PHE A 149 4.41 1.11 3.38
N GLY A 150 3.80 1.13 4.57
CA GLY A 150 4.47 1.14 5.85
C GLY A 150 5.03 -0.23 6.20
N GLY A 151 6.08 -0.68 5.50
CA GLY A 151 6.83 -1.89 5.85
C GLY A 151 7.41 -1.81 7.26
N PHE A 152 7.90 -0.62 7.65
CA PHE A 152 8.45 -0.38 8.99
C PHE A 152 7.38 -0.46 10.10
N GLY A 153 6.22 0.18 9.92
CA GLY A 153 5.14 0.12 10.90
C GLY A 153 4.57 -1.29 11.07
N SER A 154 4.45 -2.05 9.98
CA SER A 154 4.09 -3.47 10.03
C SER A 154 5.14 -4.28 10.79
N LEU A 155 6.42 -4.04 10.51
CA LEU A 155 7.53 -4.70 11.19
C LEU A 155 7.57 -4.42 12.69
N THR A 156 7.48 -3.16 13.12
CA THR A 156 7.54 -2.80 14.54
C THR A 156 6.39 -3.41 15.34
N ARG A 157 5.18 -3.47 14.78
CA ARG A 157 4.03 -4.17 15.37
C ARG A 157 4.27 -5.67 15.58
N HIS A 158 5.04 -6.30 14.71
CA HIS A 158 5.28 -7.75 14.73
C HIS A 158 6.65 -8.16 15.26
N LEU A 159 7.52 -7.20 15.61
CA LEU A 159 8.92 -7.45 15.95
C LEU A 159 9.07 -8.41 17.13
N GLY A 160 8.34 -8.19 18.23
CA GLY A 160 8.40 -9.07 19.40
C GLY A 160 7.98 -10.51 19.08
N ARG A 161 6.88 -10.68 18.34
CA ARG A 161 6.40 -12.01 17.91
C ARG A 161 7.39 -12.69 16.97
N LEU A 162 7.95 -11.96 16.00
CA LEU A 162 8.94 -12.50 15.07
C LEU A 162 10.22 -12.90 15.80
N SER A 163 10.73 -12.05 16.71
CA SER A 163 11.92 -12.33 17.50
C SER A 163 11.75 -13.59 18.35
N ASN A 164 10.63 -13.71 19.07
CA ASN A 164 10.35 -14.89 19.90
C ASN A 164 10.19 -16.14 19.05
N GLY A 165 9.46 -16.07 17.93
CA GLY A 165 9.30 -17.21 17.04
C GLY A 165 10.61 -17.66 16.39
N ILE A 166 11.52 -16.73 16.06
CA ILE A 166 12.87 -17.07 15.58
C ILE A 166 13.67 -17.77 16.69
N TYR A 167 13.59 -17.29 17.93
CA TYR A 167 14.25 -17.92 19.07
C TYR A 167 13.75 -19.36 19.29
N GLU A 168 12.43 -19.56 19.31
CA GLU A 168 11.80 -20.90 19.43
C GLU A 168 12.19 -21.82 18.26
N ALA A 169 12.26 -21.29 17.03
CA ALA A 169 12.65 -22.07 15.87
C ALA A 169 14.12 -22.52 15.93
N ILE A 170 15.02 -21.68 16.46
CA ILE A 170 16.42 -22.04 16.66
C ILE A 170 16.56 -23.08 17.77
N ASP A 171 15.91 -22.86 18.91
CA ASP A 171 15.97 -23.74 20.08
C ASP A 171 15.42 -25.15 19.78
N GLY A 172 14.33 -25.22 19.00
CA GLY A 172 13.71 -26.48 18.57
C GLY A 172 14.26 -27.10 17.28
N ASP A 173 15.31 -26.53 16.66
CA ASP A 173 15.83 -26.88 15.31
C ASP A 173 14.72 -26.94 14.23
N LEU A 174 13.69 -26.10 14.37
CA LEU A 174 12.59 -25.93 13.42
C LEU A 174 12.98 -24.96 12.29
N LEU A 175 14.11 -25.24 11.66
CA LEU A 175 14.75 -24.35 10.68
C LEU A 175 14.51 -24.80 9.24
N ASP A 176 13.61 -25.74 9.01
CA ASP A 176 13.14 -26.08 7.68
C ASP A 176 12.22 -24.99 7.09
N SER A 177 12.12 -24.96 5.77
CA SER A 177 11.32 -23.98 5.04
C SER A 177 9.82 -23.93 5.43
N ASP A 178 9.20 -25.05 5.81
CA ASP A 178 7.79 -25.08 6.23
C ASP A 178 7.62 -24.44 7.61
N SER A 179 8.49 -24.78 8.55
CA SER A 179 8.51 -24.19 9.89
C SER A 179 8.77 -22.67 9.85
N LEU A 180 9.78 -22.23 9.09
CA LEU A 180 10.11 -20.81 8.95
C LEU A 180 8.98 -20.01 8.28
N SER A 181 8.22 -20.63 7.37
CA SER A 181 7.08 -20.00 6.69
C SER A 181 5.95 -19.59 7.64
N LYS A 182 5.85 -20.22 8.81
CA LYS A 182 4.86 -19.89 9.85
C LYS A 182 5.21 -18.63 10.65
N LEU A 183 6.46 -18.17 10.57
CA LEU A 183 6.93 -17.02 11.34
C LEU A 183 6.36 -15.70 10.81
N ASN A 184 6.32 -15.49 9.50
CA ASN A 184 5.71 -14.29 8.92
C ASN A 184 4.16 -14.41 8.99
N PRO A 185 3.45 -13.48 9.65
CA PRO A 185 2.03 -13.63 9.88
C PRO A 185 1.28 -13.37 8.56
N TYR A 186 0.34 -14.27 8.23
CA TYR A 186 -0.59 -14.01 7.14
C TYR A 186 -1.38 -12.73 7.43
N MET A 187 -1.32 -11.75 6.53
CA MET A 187 -2.17 -10.57 6.60
C MET A 187 -3.45 -10.83 5.80
N PRO A 188 -4.58 -11.23 6.44
CA PRO A 188 -5.86 -11.41 5.74
C PRO A 188 -6.33 -10.14 5.01
N ASN A 189 -5.75 -9.01 5.36
CA ASN A 189 -6.00 -7.69 4.81
C ASN A 189 -5.42 -7.50 3.38
N LEU A 190 -4.56 -8.39 2.89
CA LEU A 190 -3.84 -8.15 1.63
C LEU A 190 -4.77 -8.10 0.41
N SER A 191 -5.80 -8.94 0.37
CA SER A 191 -6.79 -8.97 -0.72
C SER A 191 -7.70 -7.72 -0.72
N ALA A 192 -8.11 -7.25 0.47
CA ALA A 192 -8.87 -6.02 0.63
C ALA A 192 -8.02 -4.77 0.32
N SER A 193 -6.78 -4.75 0.79
CA SER A 193 -5.82 -3.67 0.52
C SER A 193 -5.44 -3.62 -0.97
N TRP A 194 -5.41 -4.77 -1.65
CA TRP A 194 -5.26 -4.84 -3.11
C TRP A 194 -6.45 -4.23 -3.86
N LEU A 195 -7.68 -4.44 -3.38
CA LEU A 195 -8.86 -3.80 -3.95
C LEU A 195 -8.76 -2.27 -3.83
N PHE A 196 -8.30 -1.76 -2.68
CA PHE A 196 -8.05 -0.33 -2.49
C PHE A 196 -6.95 0.19 -3.41
N GLN A 197 -5.79 -0.47 -3.47
CA GLN A 197 -4.68 -0.10 -4.36
C GLN A 197 -5.16 0.02 -5.82
N ARG A 198 -5.93 -0.97 -6.29
CA ARG A 198 -6.40 -1.02 -7.68
C ARG A 198 -7.49 0.01 -7.97
N ALA A 199 -8.34 0.33 -7.01
CA ALA A 199 -9.30 1.43 -7.12
C ALA A 199 -8.60 2.81 -7.11
N MET A 200 -7.43 2.91 -6.49
CA MET A 200 -6.60 4.13 -6.45
C MET A 200 -5.61 4.24 -7.62
N SER A 201 -5.46 3.18 -8.43
CA SER A 201 -4.59 3.18 -9.62
C SER A 201 -5.34 3.78 -10.81
N ALA A 202 -4.77 4.81 -11.44
CA ALA A 202 -5.31 5.35 -12.67
C ALA A 202 -5.05 4.37 -13.82
N LYS A 203 -6.11 3.88 -14.48
CA LYS A 203 -5.96 3.11 -15.71
C LYS A 203 -5.97 4.04 -16.92
N GLN A 204 -5.27 3.63 -17.97
CA GLN A 204 -5.27 4.37 -19.25
C GLN A 204 -6.62 4.38 -19.97
N LYS A 205 -7.55 3.46 -19.67
CA LYS A 205 -8.87 3.42 -20.31
C LYS A 205 -9.84 4.42 -19.64
N LEU A 206 -10.26 5.40 -20.44
CA LEU A 206 -11.01 6.63 -20.13
C LEU A 206 -12.48 6.43 -19.70
N ASP A 207 -12.92 5.23 -19.36
CA ASP A 207 -14.34 4.93 -19.11
C ASP A 207 -14.85 5.39 -17.71
N VAL A 208 -13.98 6.07 -16.96
CA VAL A 208 -14.23 6.56 -15.60
C VAL A 208 -13.72 8.01 -15.51
N SER A 209 -14.45 8.86 -14.78
CA SER A 209 -14.08 10.27 -14.61
C SER A 209 -12.64 10.43 -14.08
N PRO A 210 -11.85 11.39 -14.60
CA PRO A 210 -10.54 11.73 -14.05
C PRO A 210 -10.56 12.16 -12.57
N SER A 211 -11.72 12.58 -12.04
CA SER A 211 -11.93 12.93 -10.62
C SER A 211 -12.30 11.74 -9.74
N PHE A 212 -12.51 10.55 -10.31
CA PHE A 212 -13.11 9.41 -9.61
C PHE A 212 -12.37 9.02 -8.34
N THR A 213 -11.03 9.00 -8.36
CA THR A 213 -10.25 8.65 -7.18
C THR A 213 -10.46 9.64 -6.04
N ASN A 214 -10.55 10.93 -6.34
CA ASN A 214 -10.83 11.97 -5.35
C ASN A 214 -12.24 11.81 -4.78
N GLU A 215 -13.23 11.53 -5.63
CA GLU A 215 -14.60 11.26 -5.19
C GLU A 215 -14.68 10.03 -4.29
N LEU A 216 -13.98 8.95 -4.65
CA LEU A 216 -13.92 7.72 -3.88
C LEU A 216 -13.30 7.95 -2.50
N LEU A 217 -12.15 8.62 -2.45
CA LEU A 217 -11.49 8.95 -1.18
C LEU A 217 -12.36 9.87 -0.32
N HIS A 218 -12.94 10.92 -0.92
CA HIS A 218 -13.79 11.87 -0.20
C HIS A 218 -15.00 11.17 0.44
N VAL A 219 -15.71 10.33 -0.32
CA VAL A 219 -16.88 9.60 0.19
C VAL A 219 -16.48 8.62 1.28
N ASN A 220 -15.39 7.85 1.09
CA ASN A 220 -14.91 6.89 2.08
C ASN A 220 -14.50 7.58 3.39
N PHE A 221 -13.67 8.62 3.34
CA PHE A 221 -13.23 9.33 4.54
C PHE A 221 -14.36 10.06 5.25
N SER A 222 -15.30 10.66 4.50
CA SER A 222 -16.50 11.27 5.10
C SER A 222 -17.36 10.24 5.83
N CYS A 223 -17.49 9.04 5.28
CA CYS A 223 -18.20 7.94 5.94
C CYS A 223 -17.46 7.47 7.20
N MET A 224 -16.14 7.26 7.13
CA MET A 224 -15.34 6.86 8.29
C MET A 224 -15.38 7.92 9.41
N GLN A 225 -15.31 9.21 9.06
CA GLN A 225 -15.42 10.31 10.02
C GLN A 225 -16.79 10.30 10.73
N ARG A 226 -17.88 10.08 10.00
CA ARG A 226 -19.23 9.95 10.58
C ARG A 226 -19.37 8.73 11.50
N LEU A 227 -18.63 7.65 11.22
CA LEU A 227 -18.61 6.44 12.04
C LEU A 227 -17.69 6.55 13.27
N GLY A 228 -16.82 7.57 13.30
CA GLY A 228 -15.96 7.92 14.42
C GLY A 228 -14.70 7.05 14.57
N ASP A 229 -13.99 7.29 15.67
CA ASP A 229 -12.68 6.69 15.99
C ASP A 229 -12.61 5.16 15.92
N PRO A 230 -13.62 4.38 16.33
CA PRO A 230 -13.58 2.92 16.22
C PRO A 230 -13.47 2.40 14.79
N VAL A 231 -13.78 3.23 13.78
CA VAL A 231 -13.65 2.90 12.37
C VAL A 231 -12.43 3.59 11.74
N LEU A 232 -12.22 4.86 12.06
CA LEU A 232 -11.16 5.66 11.45
C LEU A 232 -9.76 5.25 11.95
N ARG A 233 -9.57 5.05 13.26
CA ARG A 233 -8.24 4.74 13.82
C ARG A 233 -7.65 3.43 13.29
N PRO A 234 -8.39 2.30 13.25
CA PRO A 234 -7.87 1.07 12.66
C PRO A 234 -7.46 1.26 11.21
N PHE A 235 -8.24 2.01 10.42
CA PHE A 235 -7.90 2.30 9.03
C PHE A 235 -6.59 3.09 8.89
N LEU A 236 -6.42 4.17 9.66
CA LEU A 236 -5.18 4.97 9.67
C LEU A 236 -3.96 4.17 10.16
N GLN A 237 -4.18 3.17 11.01
CA GLN A 237 -3.15 2.25 11.48
C GLN A 237 -2.95 1.04 10.56
N ASP A 238 -3.61 1.03 9.40
CA ASP A 238 -3.52 -0.04 8.40
C ASP A 238 -3.99 -1.42 8.95
N VAL A 239 -4.95 -1.36 9.87
CA VAL A 239 -5.65 -2.51 10.45
C VAL A 239 -7.06 -2.58 9.84
N ILE A 240 -7.23 -3.43 8.83
CA ILE A 240 -8.56 -3.72 8.29
C ILE A 240 -9.30 -4.64 9.25
N GLN A 241 -10.37 -4.12 9.84
CA GLN A 241 -11.31 -4.89 10.64
C GLN A 241 -12.59 -5.10 9.85
N PHE A 242 -13.12 -6.33 9.84
CA PHE A 242 -14.32 -6.67 9.07
C PHE A 242 -15.52 -5.79 9.42
N GLY A 243 -15.78 -5.55 10.71
CA GLY A 243 -16.90 -4.72 11.17
C GLY A 243 -16.81 -3.27 10.67
N PRO A 244 -15.73 -2.53 10.97
CA PRO A 244 -15.46 -1.22 10.39
C PRO A 244 -15.54 -1.17 8.86
N LEU A 245 -14.94 -2.13 8.15
CA LEU A 245 -15.00 -2.19 6.69
C LEU A 245 -16.43 -2.35 6.17
N ALA A 246 -17.21 -3.28 6.75
CA ALA A 246 -18.60 -3.51 6.38
C ALA A 246 -19.49 -2.28 6.65
N LYS A 247 -19.27 -1.59 7.78
CA LYS A 247 -19.99 -0.34 8.11
C LYS A 247 -19.67 0.77 7.12
N THR A 248 -18.40 0.96 6.77
CA THR A 248 -17.98 1.97 5.79
C THR A 248 -18.57 1.66 4.42
N LEU A 249 -18.44 0.42 3.92
CA LEU A 249 -19.01 0.03 2.62
C LEU A 249 -20.54 0.17 2.60
N GLY A 250 -21.23 -0.25 3.66
CA GLY A 250 -22.68 -0.08 3.78
C GLY A 250 -23.09 1.40 3.73
N LEU A 251 -22.37 2.28 4.44
CA LEU A 251 -22.64 3.71 4.44
C LEU A 251 -22.31 4.37 3.08
N VAL A 252 -21.27 3.91 2.38
CA VAL A 252 -20.95 4.33 1.01
C VAL A 252 -22.06 3.91 0.05
N MET A 253 -22.57 2.68 0.14
CA MET A 253 -23.68 2.20 -0.68
C MET A 253 -24.96 3.00 -0.46
N LEU A 254 -25.22 3.46 0.76
CA LEU A 254 -26.38 4.31 1.08
C LEU A 254 -26.21 5.74 0.55
N ASN A 255 -25.03 6.35 0.68
CA ASN A 255 -24.82 7.75 0.30
C ASN A 255 -24.51 7.94 -1.20
N LYS A 256 -23.78 7.01 -1.83
CA LYS A 256 -23.27 7.11 -3.21
C LYS A 256 -23.26 5.73 -3.89
N PRO A 257 -24.42 5.09 -4.12
CA PRO A 257 -24.49 3.73 -4.69
C PRO A 257 -23.83 3.60 -6.08
N GLN A 258 -23.83 4.68 -6.86
CA GLN A 258 -23.26 4.73 -8.20
C GLN A 258 -21.72 4.61 -8.23
N ILE A 259 -21.06 4.74 -7.08
CA ILE A 259 -19.60 4.58 -7.00
C ILE A 259 -19.18 3.12 -7.16
N ILE A 260 -20.03 2.17 -6.74
CA ILE A 260 -19.74 0.73 -6.77
C ILE A 260 -19.60 0.22 -8.22
N PRO A 261 -20.54 0.50 -9.15
CA PRO A 261 -20.34 0.20 -10.57
C PRO A 261 -19.05 0.78 -11.15
N SER A 262 -18.66 1.99 -10.75
CA SER A 262 -17.42 2.64 -11.22
C SER A 262 -16.15 1.93 -10.72
N ILE A 263 -16.13 1.45 -9.47
CA ILE A 263 -15.05 0.57 -8.95
C ILE A 263 -14.95 -0.70 -9.81
N PHE A 264 -16.09 -1.30 -10.18
CA PHE A 264 -16.11 -2.47 -11.06
C PHE A 264 -15.76 -2.14 -12.52
N ARG A 265 -16.03 -0.94 -13.04
CA ARG A 265 -15.61 -0.54 -14.40
C ARG A 265 -14.12 -0.24 -14.49
N GLN A 266 -13.54 0.35 -13.44
CA GLN A 266 -12.10 0.43 -13.27
C GLN A 266 -11.47 -0.98 -13.23
N ARG A 267 -12.27 -2.01 -12.88
CA ARG A 267 -11.95 -3.43 -12.97
C ARG A 267 -12.34 -4.00 -14.35
N THR A 268 -11.59 -3.70 -15.41
CA THR A 268 -11.80 -4.43 -16.69
C THR A 268 -11.64 -5.94 -16.54
N TYR A 269 -12.76 -6.65 -16.74
CA TYR A 269 -13.10 -7.94 -17.37
C TYR A 269 -12.05 -9.03 -17.75
N VAL A 270 -10.78 -8.95 -17.34
CA VAL A 270 -9.76 -9.99 -17.68
C VAL A 270 -9.52 -10.97 -16.52
N ASP A 271 -10.02 -10.68 -15.32
CA ASP A 271 -10.06 -11.64 -14.20
C ASP A 271 -11.50 -12.17 -14.03
N THR A 272 -12.01 -12.92 -15.02
CA THR A 272 -13.29 -13.63 -14.93
C THR A 272 -13.27 -14.62 -13.76
N MET A 273 -14.22 -14.48 -12.82
CA MET A 273 -14.86 -15.48 -11.93
C MET A 273 -14.04 -16.58 -11.22
N ALA A 274 -12.75 -16.76 -11.50
CA ALA A 274 -11.88 -17.78 -10.94
C ALA A 274 -11.12 -17.28 -9.70
N ASP A 275 -10.84 -15.98 -9.61
CA ASP A 275 -10.00 -15.40 -8.54
C ASP A 275 -10.80 -14.84 -7.36
N THR A 276 -12.15 -14.87 -7.41
CA THR A 276 -13.02 -14.49 -6.29
C THR A 276 -13.46 -15.65 -5.40
N LEU A 277 -13.08 -16.89 -5.75
CA LEU A 277 -13.29 -18.04 -4.87
C LEU A 277 -11.99 -18.32 -4.11
N PRO A 278 -11.96 -18.18 -2.78
CA PRO A 278 -10.84 -18.69 -2.00
C PRO A 278 -10.89 -20.22 -2.13
N TYR A 279 -9.91 -20.80 -2.82
CA TYR A 279 -9.57 -22.24 -2.80
C TYR A 279 -10.76 -23.23 -2.76
N PRO A 280 -11.08 -23.97 -3.85
CA PRO A 280 -12.13 -24.99 -3.83
C PRO A 280 -11.86 -26.19 -2.87
N ASN A 281 -10.69 -26.26 -2.24
CA ASN A 281 -10.27 -27.39 -1.41
C ASN A 281 -10.51 -27.22 0.10
N SER A 282 -10.88 -26.04 0.60
CA SER A 282 -11.17 -25.84 2.03
C SER A 282 -12.59 -26.30 2.42
N LEU A 283 -13.57 -26.15 1.52
CA LEU A 283 -14.95 -26.60 1.74
C LEU A 283 -15.12 -28.13 1.68
N LYS A 284 -14.29 -28.86 0.91
CA LYS A 284 -14.33 -30.33 0.86
C LYS A 284 -13.89 -30.99 2.18
N LYS A 285 -12.98 -30.37 2.94
CA LYS A 285 -12.56 -30.90 4.25
C LYS A 285 -13.61 -30.72 5.35
N MET A 286 -14.54 -29.76 5.20
CA MET A 286 -15.58 -29.52 6.20
C MET A 286 -16.76 -30.50 6.09
N PHE A 287 -16.97 -31.13 4.93
CA PHE A 287 -18.06 -32.09 4.70
C PHE A 287 -17.63 -33.57 4.70
N GLN A 288 -16.35 -33.88 4.95
CA GLN A 288 -15.85 -35.27 5.05
C GLN A 288 -15.62 -35.77 6.49
N ARG A 289 -16.03 -35.02 7.51
CA ARG A 289 -16.08 -35.49 8.90
C ARG A 289 -17.52 -35.61 9.42
N LYS A 290 -18.29 -36.48 8.77
CA LYS A 290 -19.42 -37.21 9.38
C LYS A 290 -19.57 -38.53 8.63
N GLY A 291 -18.74 -39.49 9.02
CA GLY A 291 -19.00 -40.93 8.95
C GLY A 291 -18.84 -41.45 10.36
#